data_AF-A0A936GBH9-F1
#
_entry.id   AF-A0A936GBH9-F1
#
_cell.length_a   1.000
_cell.length_b   1.000
_cell.length_c   1.000
_cell.angle_alpha   90.00
_cell.angle_beta   90.00
_cell.angle_gamma   90.00
#
_symmetry.space_group_name_H-M   'P 1'
#
loop_
_entity.id
_entity.type
_entity.pdbx_description
1 polymer ?
#
loop_
_entity_poly.entity_id
_entity_poly.type
_entity_poly.pdbx_seq_one_letter_code
_entity_poly.pdbx_strand_id
1 'polypeptide(L)'
;MIEDQIPNIPVIDEKPKRNWVIWLAAGGCVVFLCAAVFIGALIILGPDIVQKFSPTDVQVAEELPRDVTQSNTMGDPKAPVYIVEYGDYQCPFCLKFWSETEPQLIAEYVKHGQGVF
;
A
#
# COMPACT_ATOMS: atom_id res chain seq x y z
N MET A 1 -92.64 15.90 -5.07
CA MET A 1 -92.21 17.22 -4.57
C MET A 1 -91.39 16.91 -3.32
N ILE A 2 -90.07 16.78 -3.36
CA ILE A 2 -89.03 17.74 -3.71
C ILE A 2 -87.76 16.88 -3.87
N GLU A 3 -87.20 16.72 -5.07
CA GLU A 3 -85.96 15.94 -5.28
C GLU A 3 -85.16 16.42 -6.50
N ASP A 4 -85.19 17.72 -6.84
CA ASP A 4 -84.63 18.12 -8.14
C ASP A 4 -83.79 19.39 -8.17
N GLN A 5 -83.43 20.02 -7.06
CA GLN A 5 -82.64 21.26 -7.10
C GLN A 5 -81.56 21.30 -6.02
N ILE A 6 -80.55 20.44 -6.14
CA ILE A 6 -79.24 20.67 -5.51
C ILE A 6 -78.24 20.98 -6.64
N PRO A 7 -77.76 22.23 -6.78
CA PRO A 7 -76.78 22.56 -7.81
C PRO A 7 -75.46 21.84 -7.54
N ASN A 8 -74.90 21.25 -8.58
CA ASN A 8 -73.65 20.50 -8.53
C ASN A 8 -72.48 21.48 -8.33
N ILE A 9 -71.96 21.55 -7.10
CA ILE A 9 -70.79 22.38 -6.78
C ILE A 9 -69.55 21.59 -7.23
N PRO A 10 -68.66 22.15 -8.07
CA PRO A 10 -67.44 21.46 -8.44
C PRO A 10 -66.55 21.28 -7.20
N VAL A 11 -66.27 20.02 -6.86
CA VAL A 11 -65.26 19.69 -5.85
C VAL A 11 -63.90 20.05 -6.42
N ILE A 12 -63.31 21.13 -5.91
CA ILE A 12 -61.92 21.50 -6.18
C ILE A 12 -61.03 20.49 -5.46
N ASP A 13 -60.45 19.55 -6.21
CA ASP A 13 -59.41 18.64 -5.73
C ASP A 13 -58.10 19.44 -5.57
N GLU A 14 -57.83 19.90 -4.35
CA GLU A 14 -56.52 20.44 -4.01
C GLU A 14 -55.48 19.32 -4.07
N LYS A 15 -54.87 19.15 -5.25
CA LYS A 15 -53.80 18.18 -5.48
C LYS A 15 -52.76 18.28 -4.35
N PRO A 16 -52.53 17.23 -3.54
CA PRO A 16 -51.63 17.33 -2.40
C PRO A 16 -50.24 17.66 -2.91
N LYS A 17 -49.67 18.76 -2.40
CA LYS A 17 -48.37 19.30 -2.80
C LYS A 17 -47.31 18.27 -2.40
N ARG A 18 -47.02 17.31 -3.28
CA ARG A 18 -46.08 16.21 -3.01
C ARG A 18 -44.68 16.81 -2.84
N ASN A 19 -44.28 16.97 -1.59
CA ASN A 19 -43.03 17.57 -1.13
C ASN A 19 -41.78 16.70 -1.36
N TRP A 20 -41.78 15.89 -2.41
CA TRP A 20 -40.68 15.03 -2.88
C TRP A 20 -39.33 15.76 -2.89
N VAL A 21 -39.32 17.06 -3.15
CA VAL A 21 -38.11 17.89 -3.19
C VAL A 21 -37.44 17.96 -1.82
N ILE A 22 -38.22 17.91 -0.73
CA ILE A 22 -37.73 17.86 0.65
C ILE A 22 -37.01 16.52 0.90
N TRP A 23 -37.51 15.41 0.36
CA TRP A 23 -36.88 14.09 0.48
C TRP A 23 -35.58 13.97 -0.33
N LEU A 24 -35.52 14.57 -1.53
CA LEU A 24 -34.27 14.65 -2.30
C LEU A 24 -33.22 15.54 -1.64
N ALA A 25 -33.63 16.68 -1.08
CA ALA A 25 -32.73 17.59 -0.37
C ALA A 25 -32.21 16.97 0.93
N ALA A 26 -33.07 16.31 1.70
CA ALA A 26 -32.69 15.61 2.93
C ALA A 26 -31.76 14.41 2.64
N GLY A 27 -32.05 13.62 1.60
CA GLY A 27 -31.19 12.50 1.18
C GLY A 27 -29.81 12.95 0.69
N GLY A 28 -29.76 14.04 -0.09
CA GLY A 28 -28.50 14.62 -0.56
C GLY A 28 -27.59 15.09 0.58
N CYS A 29 -28.15 15.75 1.59
CA CYS A 29 -27.39 16.17 2.78
C CYS A 29 -26.79 14.98 3.54
N VAL A 30 -27.54 13.89 3.73
CA VAL A 30 -27.05 12.70 4.45
C VAL A 30 -25.90 12.04 3.69
N VAL A 31 -26.03 11.87 2.38
CA VAL A 31 -24.97 11.29 1.54
C VAL A 31 -23.71 12.14 1.57
N PHE A 32 -23.85 13.46 1.49
CA PHE A 32 -22.71 14.38 1.51
C PHE A 32 -21.99 14.38 2.86
N LEU A 33 -22.74 14.34 3.96
CA LEU A 33 -22.18 14.24 5.31
C LEU A 33 -21.46 12.90 5.52
N CYS A 34 -22.04 11.78 5.07
CA CYS A 34 -21.38 10.48 5.14
C CYS A 34 -20.09 10.43 4.30
N ALA A 35 -20.10 11.01 3.10
CA ALA A 35 -18.91 11.10 2.25
C ALA A 35 -17.80 11.95 2.89
N ALA A 36 -18.16 13.09 3.49
CA ALA A 36 -17.20 13.95 4.19
C ALA A 36 -16.56 13.25 5.40
N VAL A 37 -17.35 12.50 6.18
CA VAL A 37 -16.83 11.71 7.31
C VAL A 37 -15.89 10.60 6.83
N PHE A 38 -16.25 9.89 5.75
CA PHE A 38 -15.40 8.84 5.20
C PHE A 38 -14.08 9.39 4.65
N ILE A 39 -14.11 10.49 3.91
CA ILE A 39 -12.91 11.18 3.40
C ILE A 39 -12.05 11.65 4.56
N GLY A 40 -12.64 12.26 5.60
CA GLY A 40 -11.93 12.68 6.81
C GLY A 40 -11.26 11.51 7.52
N ALA A 41 -11.98 10.38 7.67
CA ALA A 41 -11.43 9.17 8.27
C ALA A 41 -10.26 8.59 7.45
N LEU A 42 -10.34 8.61 6.12
CA LEU A 42 -9.23 8.18 5.26
C LEU A 42 -8.02 9.11 5.37
N ILE A 43 -8.20 10.42 5.51
CA ILE A 43 -7.08 11.37 5.68
C ILE A 43 -6.41 11.21 7.04
N ILE A 44 -7.19 10.98 8.11
CA ILE A 44 -6.68 10.86 9.48
C ILE A 44 -6.07 9.48 9.75
N LEU A 45 -6.73 8.40 9.33
CA LEU A 45 -6.31 7.02 9.61
C LEU A 45 -5.45 6.41 8.50
N GLY A 46 -5.50 6.97 7.29
CA GLY A 46 -4.76 6.47 6.12
C GLY A 46 -3.24 6.40 6.33
N PRO A 47 -2.58 7.45 6.86
CA PRO A 47 -1.13 7.45 7.06
C PRO A 47 -0.66 6.30 7.97
N ASP A 48 -1.36 6.08 9.09
CA ASP A 48 -1.04 5.01 10.04
C ASP A 48 -1.23 3.62 9.43
N ILE A 49 -2.24 3.46 8.56
CA ILE A 49 -2.48 2.21 7.82
C ILE A 49 -1.34 1.97 6.83
N VAL A 50 -0.91 2.98 6.08
CA VAL A 50 0.19 2.87 5.11
C VAL A 50 1.51 2.56 5.82
N GLN A 51 1.77 3.17 6.97
CA GLN A 51 2.99 2.90 7.74
C GLN A 51 3.03 1.48 8.32
N LYS A 52 1.88 0.89 8.67
CA LYS A 52 1.80 -0.52 9.09
C LYS A 52 2.09 -1.50 7.95
N PHE A 53 1.86 -1.11 6.71
CA PHE A 53 2.18 -1.91 5.51
C PHE A 53 3.55 -1.59 4.90
N SER A 54 4.16 -0.46 5.29
CA SER A 54 5.53 -0.16 4.91
C SER A 54 6.49 -0.90 5.84
N PRO A 55 7.47 -1.64 5.33
CA PRO A 55 8.51 -2.20 6.19
C PRO A 55 9.20 -1.03 6.90
N THR A 56 9.02 -0.93 8.21
CA THR A 56 9.66 0.09 9.07
C THR A 56 11.18 -0.14 9.12
N ASP A 57 11.62 -1.33 8.71
CA ASP A 57 13.01 -1.75 8.71
C ASP A 57 13.53 -1.90 7.28
N VAL A 58 13.54 -0.80 6.53
CA VAL A 58 14.44 -0.71 5.36
C VAL A 58 15.83 -0.48 5.93
N GLN A 59 16.52 -1.58 6.25
CA GLN A 59 17.93 -1.58 6.58
C GLN A 59 18.68 -1.03 5.36
N VAL A 60 19.05 0.25 5.40
CA VAL A 60 19.98 0.82 4.43
C VAL A 60 21.31 0.13 4.68
N ALA A 61 21.66 -0.82 3.81
CA ALA A 61 22.90 -1.56 3.92
C ALA A 61 24.07 -0.56 3.97
N GLU A 62 24.92 -0.68 5.00
CA GLU A 62 26.18 0.04 5.04
C GLU A 62 27.00 -0.38 3.82
N GLU A 63 27.44 0.60 3.03
CA GLU A 63 28.26 0.35 1.84
C GLU A 63 29.64 -0.11 2.31
N LEU A 64 29.80 -1.42 2.49
CA LEU A 64 31.10 -2.03 2.76
C LEU A 64 32.00 -1.80 1.53
N PRO A 65 33.23 -1.29 1.71
CA PRO A 65 34.18 -1.16 0.61
C PRO A 65 34.56 -2.56 0.12
N ARG A 66 33.83 -3.04 -0.90
CA ARG A 66 34.14 -4.28 -1.61
C ARG A 66 35.00 -3.91 -2.81
N ASP A 67 36.10 -4.63 -3.00
CA ASP A 67 36.91 -4.56 -4.22
C ASP A 67 36.18 -5.35 -5.31
N VAL A 68 35.08 -4.79 -5.80
CA VAL A 68 34.24 -5.41 -6.83
C VAL A 68 34.92 -5.15 -8.17
N THR A 69 35.41 -6.22 -8.80
CA THR A 69 35.89 -6.17 -10.19
C THR A 69 34.71 -6.00 -11.16
N GLN A 70 34.96 -5.85 -12.47
CA GLN A 70 33.95 -5.52 -13.49
C GLN A 70 32.74 -6.48 -13.64
N SER A 71 32.59 -7.53 -12.83
CA SER A 71 31.59 -8.59 -12.99
C SER A 71 30.90 -9.08 -11.70
N ASN A 72 30.74 -8.24 -10.66
CA ASN A 72 30.26 -8.67 -9.33
C ASN A 72 31.09 -9.80 -8.73
N THR A 73 32.40 -9.78 -8.96
CA THR A 73 33.34 -10.79 -8.50
C THR A 73 34.45 -10.13 -7.70
N MET A 74 34.96 -10.82 -6.68
CA MET A 74 36.06 -10.37 -5.83
C MET A 74 37.09 -11.49 -5.60
N GLY A 75 38.36 -11.09 -5.44
CA GLY A 75 39.49 -12.00 -5.22
C GLY A 75 40.39 -12.20 -6.44
N ASP A 76 41.29 -13.19 -6.36
CA ASP A 76 42.21 -13.53 -7.44
C ASP A 76 41.48 -14.34 -8.53
N PRO A 77 41.40 -13.87 -9.79
CA PRO A 77 40.78 -14.61 -10.88
C PRO A 77 41.46 -15.96 -11.20
N LYS A 78 42.66 -16.22 -10.65
CA LYS A 78 43.39 -17.48 -10.78
C LYS A 78 43.23 -18.40 -9.58
N ALA A 79 42.40 -18.03 -8.60
CA ALA A 79 42.11 -18.87 -7.44
C ALA A 79 41.62 -20.27 -7.88
N PRO A 80 42.01 -21.34 -7.16
CA PRO A 80 41.67 -22.71 -7.55
C PRO A 80 40.19 -23.06 -7.35
N VAL A 81 39.42 -22.24 -6.61
CA VAL A 81 38.01 -22.46 -6.28
C VAL A 81 37.18 -21.25 -6.64
N TYR A 82 36.02 -21.48 -7.25
CA TYR A 82 34.99 -20.46 -7.52
C TYR A 82 33.80 -20.66 -6.59
N ILE A 83 33.38 -19.60 -5.92
CA ILE A 83 32.19 -19.57 -5.06
C ILE A 83 31.17 -18.67 -5.75
N VAL A 84 29.93 -19.12 -5.89
CA VAL A 84 28.87 -18.34 -6.54
C VAL A 84 27.66 -18.30 -5.61
N GLU A 85 27.27 -17.09 -5.20
CA GLU A 85 26.03 -16.87 -4.47
C GLU A 85 24.87 -16.65 -5.45
N TYR A 86 23.80 -17.42 -5.26
CA TYR A 86 22.50 -17.15 -5.89
C TYR A 86 21.60 -16.51 -4.84
N GLY A 87 21.53 -15.18 -4.87
CA GLY A 87 20.75 -14.38 -3.93
C GLY A 87 19.49 -13.79 -4.53
N ASP A 88 18.50 -13.53 -3.67
CA ASP A 88 17.34 -12.69 -3.95
C ASP A 88 17.31 -11.58 -2.89
N TYR A 89 17.21 -10.32 -3.32
CA TYR A 89 17.18 -9.16 -2.43
C TYR A 89 16.00 -9.16 -1.44
N GLN A 90 14.95 -9.94 -1.72
CA GLN A 90 13.78 -10.07 -0.85
C GLN A 90 13.86 -11.31 0.07
N CYS A 91 14.88 -12.14 -0.06
CA CYS A 91 15.03 -13.33 0.76
C CYS A 91 15.65 -12.99 2.14
N PRO A 92 14.94 -13.23 3.26
CA PRO A 92 15.46 -12.92 4.59
C PRO A 92 16.67 -13.79 4.99
N PHE A 93 16.83 -14.98 4.39
CA PHE A 93 18.01 -15.81 4.63
C PHE A 93 19.23 -15.34 3.83
N CYS A 94 19.04 -14.73 2.66
CA CYS A 94 20.12 -14.08 1.92
C CYS A 94 20.64 -12.86 2.71
N LEU A 95 19.75 -12.09 3.35
CA LEU A 95 20.17 -11.03 4.27
C LEU A 95 21.06 -11.56 5.41
N LYS A 96 20.66 -12.67 6.03
CA LYS A 96 21.45 -13.31 7.09
C LYS A 96 22.81 -13.82 6.58
N PHE A 97 22.84 -14.39 5.37
CA PHE A 97 24.09 -14.83 4.75
C PHE A 97 25.04 -13.65 4.53
N TRP A 98 24.55 -12.56 3.93
CA TRP A 98 25.32 -11.33 3.68
C TRP A 98 25.88 -10.73 4.97
N SER A 99 25.09 -10.70 6.05
CA SER A 99 25.51 -10.08 7.31
C SER A 99 26.44 -10.94 8.17
N GLU A 100 26.27 -12.27 8.16
CA GLU A 100 26.97 -13.16 9.09
C GLU A 100 28.03 -14.04 8.41
N THR A 101 27.75 -14.56 7.21
CA THR A 101 28.53 -15.65 6.59
C THR A 101 29.46 -15.15 5.48
N GLU A 102 28.97 -14.31 4.57
CA GLU A 102 29.77 -13.74 3.47
C GLU A 102 31.08 -13.09 3.98
N PRO A 103 31.09 -12.28 5.06
CA PRO A 103 32.31 -11.64 5.55
C PRO A 103 33.37 -12.65 6.02
N GLN A 104 32.93 -13.78 6.59
CA GLN A 104 33.83 -14.84 7.06
C GLN A 104 34.46 -15.56 5.87
N LEU A 105 33.66 -15.90 4.84
CA LEU A 105 34.15 -16.51 3.60
C LEU A 105 35.17 -15.62 2.89
N ILE A 106 34.89 -14.32 2.81
CA ILE A 106 35.81 -13.34 2.22
C ILE A 106 37.12 -13.30 3.00
N ALA A 107 37.04 -13.21 4.33
CA ALA A 107 38.21 -13.10 5.18
C ALA A 107 39.11 -14.34 5.12
N GLU A 108 38.52 -15.53 5.11
CA GLU A 108 39.26 -16.80 5.19
C GLU A 108 39.75 -17.31 3.82
N TYR A 109 38.97 -17.15 2.75
CA TYR A 109 39.30 -17.78 1.46
C TYR A 109 39.66 -16.76 0.37
N VAL A 110 38.90 -15.67 0.26
CA VAL A 110 39.07 -14.70 -0.83
C VAL A 110 40.33 -13.86 -0.62
N LYS A 111 40.55 -13.33 0.59
CA LYS A 111 41.76 -12.54 0.91
C LYS A 111 43.05 -13.36 0.84
N HIS A 112 42.96 -14.67 1.02
CA HIS A 112 44.11 -15.58 0.95
C HIS A 112 44.35 -16.14 -0.47
N GLY A 113 43.58 -15.70 -1.48
CA GLY A 113 43.71 -16.15 -2.87
C GLY A 113 43.30 -17.60 -3.10
N GLN A 114 42.59 -18.21 -2.14
CA GLN A 114 42.15 -19.60 -2.20
C GLN A 114 40.82 -19.73 -2.95
N GLY A 115 39.99 -18.69 -2.90
CA GLY A 115 38.72 -18.62 -3.60
C GLY A 115 38.53 -17.29 -4.32
N VAL A 116 37.81 -17.35 -5.43
CA VAL A 116 37.19 -16.18 -6.06
C VAL A 116 35.68 -16.29 -5.83
N PHE A 117 35.05 -15.19 -5.41
CA PHE A 117 33.64 -15.12 -5.04
C PHE A 117 32.92 -14.17 -5.98
#